data_AF-A0A845GV81-F1
#
_entry.id   AF-A0A845GV81-F1
#
_cell.length_a   1.000
_cell.length_b   1.000
_cell.length_c   1.000
_cell.angle_alpha   90.00
_cell.angle_beta   90.00
_cell.angle_gamma   90.00
#
_symmetry.space_group_name_H-M   'P 1'
#
loop_
_entity.id
_entity.type
_entity.pdbx_description
1 polymer ?
#
loop_
_entity_poly.entity_id
_entity_poly.type
_entity_poly.pdbx_seq_one_letter_code
_entity_poly.pdbx_strand_id
1 'polypeptide(L)'
;MTDWTSGYVADIGYTYGYYDALNPLRANLALLKQGLAPPQAATACELGFGQGLSINVHGAASAVQWYGTDFNPAQAGYAQELAAGIDGGPRLFDQSFAEFCSRADLPDFDFIGVHGIWSWISDENRAIIVDFVRRKLRVGGVLYISYNTQPGYAAMVPMRDLMTQHAATLTPPGAGVLAKVDGALAFANRLMATNPLFARTNPQIAERLKFMETLDRHYLAHEYFNRDWLPMSFADMAQLLSTAKLDFACSAAFTDLVPALNLTPDQQQLLKELGDPTFRESVYDFMVCQQFRREYWVKGKRPLRALECAEQLRAQRVVLCEAPASVTLAIKGALGDAALTEAIYAPIIKLLGDHAVRTIGNMEASLRSEGIVLGQLHEACLLLASKGVLAGAQDPTVANARRPQTDRLNRRLLRQASWSGDVSTLASPVTGSGIPVGRFQQLFVSAIMQGKQQPSEWAHYTWQVLKESRQTISREGVMLLGDEQNLSELTTQATEFRERRLPLLRAMGIV
;
A
#
# COMPACT_ATOMS: atom_id res chain seq x y z
N MET A 1 -21.54 2.06 29.48
CA MET A 1 -20.79 1.00 28.78
C MET A 1 -19.61 1.69 28.12
N THR A 2 -18.39 1.34 28.52
CA THR A 2 -17.16 1.79 27.84
C THR A 2 -17.20 1.26 26.41
N ASP A 3 -17.20 2.17 25.44
CA ASP A 3 -17.11 1.82 24.03
C ASP A 3 -15.74 1.21 23.74
N TRP A 4 -15.68 -0.12 23.60
CA TRP A 4 -14.44 -0.86 23.36
C TRP A 4 -13.79 -0.48 22.02
N THR A 5 -14.57 0.08 21.09
CA THR A 5 -14.08 0.54 19.78
C THR A 5 -13.39 1.90 19.84
N SER A 6 -13.44 2.57 21.00
CA SER A 6 -12.92 3.93 21.18
C SER A 6 -13.44 4.93 20.14
N GLY A 7 -14.67 4.75 19.62
CA GLY A 7 -15.28 5.61 18.60
C GLY A 7 -14.95 5.25 17.14
N TYR A 8 -14.24 4.14 16.89
CA TYR A 8 -13.98 3.61 15.56
C TYR A 8 -15.14 2.70 15.11
N VAL A 9 -15.50 2.73 13.82
CA VAL A 9 -16.55 1.86 13.28
C VAL A 9 -16.03 0.42 13.19
N ALA A 10 -16.25 -0.39 14.23
CA ALA A 10 -15.72 -1.76 14.32
C ALA A 10 -16.72 -2.88 13.94
N ASP A 11 -18.01 -2.56 13.81
CA ASP A 11 -19.10 -3.53 13.53
C ASP A 11 -19.01 -4.16 12.12
N ILE A 12 -18.01 -3.76 11.32
CA ILE A 12 -17.88 -4.12 9.91
C ILE A 12 -16.42 -4.49 9.60
N GLY A 13 -16.20 -5.64 8.97
CA GLY A 13 -14.88 -6.06 8.50
C GLY A 13 -14.28 -5.06 7.51
N TYR A 14 -13.03 -4.64 7.76
CA TYR A 14 -12.26 -3.78 6.86
C TYR A 14 -11.74 -4.57 5.65
N THR A 15 -11.31 -3.87 4.60
CA THR A 15 -10.86 -4.48 3.33
C THR A 15 -9.58 -5.32 3.50
N TYR A 16 -9.37 -6.28 2.60
CA TYR A 16 -8.16 -7.10 2.55
C TYR A 16 -7.05 -6.37 1.76
N GLY A 17 -6.62 -5.22 2.28
CA GLY A 17 -5.59 -4.39 1.66
C GLY A 17 -4.18 -4.93 1.84
N TYR A 18 -3.39 -4.93 0.76
CA TYR A 18 -1.95 -5.11 0.79
C TYR A 18 -1.25 -3.79 0.44
N TYR A 19 -0.28 -3.37 1.25
CA TYR A 19 0.42 -2.09 1.09
C TYR A 19 1.93 -2.29 1.07
N ASP A 20 2.51 -2.20 -0.11
CA ASP A 20 3.94 -2.45 -0.34
C ASP A 20 4.87 -1.41 0.31
N ALA A 21 4.37 -0.21 0.61
CA ALA A 21 5.09 0.84 1.32
C ALA A 21 5.48 0.44 2.76
N LEU A 22 4.80 -0.56 3.35
CA LEU A 22 5.15 -1.16 4.64
C LEU A 22 6.39 -2.07 4.54
N ASN A 23 6.85 -2.44 3.35
CA ASN A 23 8.04 -3.27 3.19
C ASN A 23 9.33 -2.46 3.50
N PRO A 24 10.12 -2.81 4.52
CA PRO A 24 11.37 -2.12 4.83
C PRO A 24 12.36 -2.12 3.66
N LEU A 25 12.37 -3.18 2.83
CA LEU A 25 13.23 -3.25 1.63
C LEU A 25 12.89 -2.14 0.62
N ARG A 26 11.61 -1.78 0.50
CA ARG A 26 11.16 -0.72 -0.42
C ARG A 26 11.69 0.64 0.01
N ALA A 27 11.77 0.91 1.31
CA ALA A 27 12.25 2.19 1.84
C ALA A 27 13.68 2.53 1.39
N ASN A 28 14.53 1.52 1.14
CA ASN A 28 15.93 1.71 0.75
C ASN A 28 16.10 2.60 -0.47
N LEU A 29 15.31 2.38 -1.54
CA LEU A 29 15.43 3.18 -2.76
C LEU A 29 15.08 4.65 -2.52
N ALA A 30 14.07 4.93 -1.70
CA ALA A 30 13.68 6.30 -1.36
C ALA A 30 14.71 6.98 -0.46
N LEU A 31 15.21 6.30 0.57
CA LEU A 31 16.21 6.85 1.48
C LEU A 31 17.52 7.14 0.76
N LEU A 32 17.96 6.25 -0.13
CA LEU A 32 19.15 6.48 -0.97
C LEU A 32 18.95 7.66 -1.94
N LYS A 33 17.72 7.94 -2.40
CA LYS A 33 17.45 9.11 -3.27
C LYS A 33 17.69 10.42 -2.53
N GLN A 34 17.48 10.40 -1.22
CA GLN A 34 17.78 11.52 -0.31
C GLN A 34 19.20 11.48 0.26
N GLY A 35 20.04 10.50 -0.13
CA GLY A 35 21.38 10.33 0.42
C GLY A 35 21.38 9.96 1.91
N LEU A 36 20.38 9.21 2.38
CA LEU A 36 20.25 8.77 3.77
C LEU A 36 20.57 7.28 3.91
N ALA A 37 21.15 6.91 5.05
CA ALA A 37 21.42 5.52 5.39
C ALA A 37 20.11 4.72 5.52
N PRO A 38 19.91 3.63 4.75
CA PRO A 38 18.76 2.75 4.92
C PRO A 38 18.83 1.94 6.23
N PRO A 39 17.69 1.51 6.78
CA PRO A 39 17.67 0.66 7.97
C PRO A 39 18.15 -0.76 7.63
N GLN A 40 18.81 -1.41 8.60
CA GLN A 40 19.03 -2.87 8.56
C GLN A 40 17.91 -3.54 9.34
N ALA A 41 16.76 -3.76 8.68
CA ALA A 41 15.58 -4.26 9.36
C ALA A 41 15.71 -5.74 9.73
N ALA A 42 15.75 -6.02 11.04
CA ALA A 42 15.65 -7.36 11.61
C ALA A 42 14.33 -7.54 12.39
N THR A 43 13.83 -6.47 13.01
CA THR A 43 12.54 -6.46 13.72
C THR A 43 11.66 -5.33 13.20
N ALA A 44 10.39 -5.62 12.94
CA ALA A 44 9.41 -4.64 12.49
C ALA A 44 8.10 -4.73 13.26
N CYS A 45 7.37 -3.62 13.31
CA CYS A 45 6.05 -3.54 13.92
C CYS A 45 5.03 -2.92 12.97
N GLU A 46 3.80 -3.43 12.94
CA GLU A 46 2.65 -2.79 12.30
C GLU A 46 1.56 -2.51 13.33
N LEU A 47 1.18 -1.24 13.49
CA LEU A 47 0.12 -0.80 14.39
C LEU A 47 -1.16 -0.56 13.58
N GLY A 48 -2.24 -1.27 13.94
CA GLY A 48 -3.51 -1.24 13.20
C GLY A 48 -3.40 -2.00 11.88
N PHE A 49 -3.05 -3.28 11.94
CA PHE A 49 -2.77 -4.09 10.75
C PHE A 49 -4.03 -4.49 9.96
N GLY A 50 -5.23 -4.16 10.46
CA GLY A 50 -6.49 -4.51 9.82
C GLY A 50 -6.65 -6.03 9.72
N GLN A 51 -6.98 -6.54 8.52
CA GLN A 51 -7.01 -7.99 8.24
C GLN A 51 -5.61 -8.65 8.27
N GLY A 52 -4.53 -7.89 8.46
CA GLY A 52 -3.18 -8.41 8.64
C GLY A 52 -2.56 -9.03 7.38
N LEU A 53 -3.04 -8.65 6.18
CA LEU A 53 -2.51 -9.18 4.92
C LEU A 53 -1.05 -8.72 4.70
N SER A 54 -0.77 -7.42 4.84
CA SER A 54 0.59 -6.86 4.66
C SER A 54 1.60 -7.48 5.64
N ILE A 55 1.31 -7.44 6.94
CA ILE A 55 2.19 -8.02 7.97
C ILE A 55 2.45 -9.52 7.76
N ASN A 56 1.45 -10.31 7.36
CA ASN A 56 1.62 -11.74 7.08
C ASN A 56 2.43 -11.99 5.81
N VAL A 57 2.19 -11.22 4.74
CA VAL A 57 2.97 -11.31 3.50
C VAL A 57 4.44 -10.96 3.77
N HIS A 58 4.72 -9.84 4.46
CA HIS A 58 6.09 -9.43 4.79
C HIS A 58 6.76 -10.40 5.77
N GLY A 59 6.01 -10.91 6.75
CA GLY A 59 6.49 -11.90 7.70
C GLY A 59 6.79 -13.26 7.07
N ALA A 60 6.02 -13.71 6.09
CA ALA A 60 6.33 -14.92 5.34
C ALA A 60 7.54 -14.70 4.41
N ALA A 61 7.55 -13.59 3.68
CA ALA A 61 8.46 -13.39 2.56
C ALA A 61 9.85 -12.91 2.94
N SER A 62 10.03 -12.29 4.12
CA SER A 62 11.32 -11.74 4.56
C SER A 62 11.87 -12.41 5.82
N ALA A 63 13.13 -12.14 6.13
CA ALA A 63 13.76 -12.57 7.38
C ALA A 63 13.42 -11.65 8.58
N VAL A 64 12.65 -10.58 8.35
CA VAL A 64 12.27 -9.61 9.40
C VAL A 64 11.26 -10.27 10.32
N GLN A 65 11.49 -10.19 11.64
CA GLN A 65 10.51 -10.63 12.62
C GLN A 65 9.47 -9.54 12.85
N TRP A 66 8.22 -9.84 12.49
CA TRP A 66 7.11 -8.90 12.61
C TRP A 66 6.32 -9.06 13.91
N TYR A 67 5.87 -7.93 14.44
CA TYR A 67 4.94 -7.82 15.56
C TYR A 67 3.81 -6.87 15.16
N GLY A 68 2.62 -7.06 15.67
CA GLY A 68 1.56 -6.10 15.39
C GLY A 68 0.33 -6.29 16.22
N THR A 69 -0.49 -5.25 16.25
CA THR A 69 -1.76 -5.26 16.97
C THR A 69 -2.86 -4.67 16.11
N ASP A 70 -4.05 -5.24 16.24
CA ASP A 70 -5.30 -4.62 15.86
C ASP A 70 -6.29 -4.85 17.00
N PHE A 71 -7.21 -3.92 17.23
CA PHE A 71 -8.16 -4.02 18.34
C PHE A 71 -9.44 -4.76 17.92
N ASN A 72 -9.63 -5.01 16.63
CA ASN A 72 -10.80 -5.71 16.12
C ASN A 72 -10.57 -7.24 16.17
N PRO A 73 -11.31 -7.98 17.01
CA PRO A 73 -11.06 -9.41 17.24
C PRO A 73 -11.25 -10.27 15.98
N ALA A 74 -12.18 -9.90 15.09
CA ALA A 74 -12.40 -10.63 13.85
C ALA A 74 -11.20 -10.49 12.89
N GLN A 75 -10.63 -9.29 12.85
CA GLN A 75 -9.49 -8.98 11.99
C GLN A 75 -8.20 -9.59 12.56
N ALA A 76 -7.97 -9.47 13.87
CA ALA A 76 -6.87 -10.11 14.57
C ALA A 76 -6.96 -11.64 14.45
N GLY A 77 -8.15 -12.23 14.58
CA GLY A 77 -8.38 -13.66 14.38
C GLY A 77 -7.99 -14.14 12.99
N TYR A 78 -8.46 -13.47 11.93
CA TYR A 78 -8.06 -13.81 10.55
C TYR A 78 -6.55 -13.65 10.33
N ALA A 79 -5.96 -12.58 10.83
CA ALA A 79 -4.52 -12.34 10.71
C ALA A 79 -3.69 -13.42 11.44
N GLN A 80 -4.12 -13.86 12.62
CA GLN A 80 -3.49 -14.94 13.39
C GLN A 80 -3.65 -16.30 12.69
N GLU A 81 -4.78 -16.57 12.03
CA GLU A 81 -4.95 -17.77 11.21
C GLU A 81 -3.95 -17.84 10.06
N LEU A 82 -3.69 -16.70 9.39
CA LEU A 82 -2.65 -16.62 8.35
C LEU A 82 -1.26 -16.86 8.95
N ALA A 83 -0.98 -16.25 10.10
CA ALA A 83 0.32 -16.35 10.77
C ALA A 83 0.62 -17.78 11.26
N ALA A 84 -0.41 -18.53 11.70
CA ALA A 84 -0.26 -19.89 12.22
C ALA A 84 0.33 -20.89 11.20
N GLY A 85 0.21 -20.60 9.90
CA GLY A 85 0.81 -21.41 8.83
C GLY A 85 2.30 -21.15 8.59
N ILE A 86 2.88 -20.13 9.23
CA ILE A 86 4.23 -19.63 8.94
C ILE A 86 5.18 -19.97 10.10
N ASP A 87 6.23 -20.74 9.83
CA ASP A 87 7.27 -21.01 10.83
C ASP A 87 8.02 -19.72 11.19
N GLY A 88 8.02 -19.37 12.47
CA GLY A 88 8.57 -18.09 12.94
C GLY A 88 7.82 -16.89 12.35
N GLY A 89 6.51 -17.04 12.09
CA GLY A 89 5.67 -15.99 11.53
C GLY A 89 5.52 -14.76 12.43
N PRO A 90 4.75 -13.75 11.96
CA PRO A 90 4.43 -12.58 12.74
C PRO A 90 3.79 -12.91 14.09
N ARG A 91 4.08 -12.10 15.11
CA ARG A 91 3.41 -12.15 16.41
C ARG A 91 2.30 -11.11 16.44
N LEU A 92 1.07 -11.56 16.30
CA LEU A 92 -0.10 -10.71 16.11
C LEU A 92 -1.03 -10.78 17.31
N PHE A 93 -1.52 -9.63 17.76
CA PHE A 93 -2.30 -9.49 18.99
C PHE A 93 -3.64 -8.80 18.71
N ASP A 94 -4.65 -9.23 19.46
CA ASP A 94 -5.96 -8.57 19.59
C ASP A 94 -5.90 -7.66 20.83
N GLN A 95 -5.36 -6.46 20.66
CA GLN A 95 -5.10 -5.51 21.74
C GLN A 95 -5.28 -4.08 21.24
N SER A 96 -5.75 -3.21 22.14
CA SER A 96 -5.70 -1.75 21.91
C SER A 96 -4.26 -1.25 21.83
N PHE A 97 -4.06 -0.04 21.29
CA PHE A 97 -2.73 0.58 21.30
C PHE A 97 -2.19 0.76 22.72
N ALA A 98 -3.04 1.13 23.68
CA ALA A 98 -2.64 1.28 25.08
C ALA A 98 -2.08 -0.03 25.66
N GLU A 99 -2.78 -1.14 25.46
CA GLU A 99 -2.37 -2.45 25.94
C GLU A 99 -1.08 -2.94 25.26
N PHE A 100 -1.07 -2.97 23.92
CA PHE A 100 0.07 -3.47 23.16
C PHE A 100 1.33 -2.63 23.39
N CYS A 101 1.22 -1.29 23.35
CA CYS A 101 2.39 -0.39 23.48
C CYS A 101 2.97 -0.33 24.90
N SER A 102 2.24 -0.85 25.90
CA SER A 102 2.68 -0.95 27.30
C SER A 102 3.41 -2.26 27.62
N ARG A 103 3.39 -3.24 26.70
CA ARG A 103 4.01 -4.55 26.89
C ARG A 103 5.51 -4.45 27.14
N ALA A 104 5.97 -5.18 28.16
CA ALA A 104 7.39 -5.27 28.51
C ALA A 104 8.18 -6.23 27.61
N ASP A 105 7.53 -7.21 26.99
CA ASP A 105 8.15 -8.29 26.21
C ASP A 105 8.38 -7.94 24.73
N LEU A 106 7.96 -6.75 24.27
CA LEU A 106 8.21 -6.30 22.91
C LEU A 106 9.69 -5.92 22.71
N PRO A 107 10.32 -6.34 21.59
CA PRO A 107 11.67 -5.91 21.27
C PRO A 107 11.69 -4.43 20.88
N ASP A 108 12.88 -3.89 20.68
CA ASP A 108 13.04 -2.66 19.91
C ASP A 108 12.95 -2.98 18.40
N PHE A 109 12.49 -2.03 17.61
CA PHE A 109 12.18 -2.18 16.18
C PHE A 109 13.10 -1.34 15.31
N ASP A 110 13.48 -1.89 14.16
CA ASP A 110 14.17 -1.17 13.09
C ASP A 110 13.17 -0.46 12.16
N PHE A 111 11.92 -0.96 12.12
CA PHE A 111 10.85 -0.41 11.29
C PHE A 111 9.53 -0.45 12.06
N ILE A 112 8.77 0.64 12.04
CA ILE A 112 7.39 0.69 12.57
C ILE A 112 6.49 1.24 11.47
N GLY A 113 5.38 0.57 11.19
CA GLY A 113 4.37 0.97 10.22
C GLY A 113 3.07 1.39 10.91
N VAL A 114 2.54 2.54 10.49
CA VAL A 114 1.26 3.13 10.92
C VAL A 114 0.49 3.52 9.66
N HIS A 115 -0.21 2.56 9.06
CA HIS A 115 -0.89 2.78 7.78
C HIS A 115 -2.40 2.93 7.97
N GLY A 116 -3.00 3.94 7.31
CA GLY A 116 -4.45 4.07 7.26
C GLY A 116 -5.17 4.35 8.58
N ILE A 117 -4.46 4.59 9.68
CA ILE A 117 -5.08 4.79 11.01
C ILE A 117 -4.91 6.19 11.61
N TRP A 118 -3.84 6.91 11.28
CA TRP A 118 -3.44 8.10 12.04
C TRP A 118 -4.49 9.21 12.09
N SER A 119 -5.18 9.45 10.95
CA SER A 119 -6.24 10.46 10.85
C SER A 119 -7.53 10.03 11.52
N TRP A 120 -7.70 8.75 11.87
CA TRP A 120 -8.95 8.15 12.34
C TRP A 120 -8.96 7.81 13.83
N ILE A 121 -7.89 8.15 14.54
CA ILE A 121 -7.73 7.87 15.97
C ILE A 121 -7.84 9.15 16.81
N SER A 122 -8.04 8.99 18.11
CA SER A 122 -8.05 10.09 19.09
C SER A 122 -6.65 10.67 19.34
N ASP A 123 -6.58 11.87 19.92
CA ASP A 123 -5.30 12.47 20.36
C ASP A 123 -4.59 11.63 21.42
N GLU A 124 -5.34 10.93 22.29
CA GLU A 124 -4.80 10.00 23.26
C GLU A 124 -4.06 8.84 22.57
N ASN A 125 -4.68 8.22 21.57
CA ASN A 125 -4.04 7.16 20.80
C ASN A 125 -2.84 7.67 19.99
N ARG A 126 -2.90 8.89 19.43
CA ARG A 126 -1.72 9.53 18.81
C ARG A 126 -0.58 9.68 19.81
N ALA A 127 -0.85 10.15 21.02
CA ALA A 127 0.16 10.31 22.07
C ALA A 127 0.78 8.96 22.48
N ILE A 128 -0.03 7.90 22.61
CA ILE A 128 0.44 6.53 22.89
C ILE A 128 1.39 6.04 21.80
N ILE A 129 1.01 6.21 20.52
CA ILE A 129 1.84 5.79 19.38
C ILE A 129 3.15 6.57 19.34
N VAL A 130 3.12 7.89 19.52
CA VAL A 130 4.34 8.72 19.50
C VAL A 130 5.29 8.32 20.63
N ASP A 131 4.79 8.10 21.85
CA ASP A 131 5.63 7.63 22.96
C ASP A 131 6.18 6.21 22.72
N PHE A 132 5.37 5.31 22.15
CA PHE A 132 5.83 3.98 21.76
C PHE A 132 6.97 4.04 20.74
N VAL A 133 6.81 4.82 19.67
CA VAL A 133 7.85 5.02 18.66
C VAL A 133 9.10 5.64 19.27
N ARG A 134 8.95 6.64 20.15
CA ARG A 134 10.06 7.25 20.89
C ARG A 134 10.85 6.21 21.70
N ARG A 135 10.19 5.28 22.38
CA ARG A 135 10.83 4.26 23.23
C ARG A 135 11.38 3.08 22.44
N LYS A 136 10.65 2.59 21.45
CA LYS A 136 10.86 1.28 20.82
C LYS A 136 11.47 1.34 19.43
N LEU A 137 11.43 2.47 18.72
CA LEU A 137 12.16 2.60 17.47
C LEU A 137 13.65 2.79 17.76
N ARG A 138 14.50 1.97 17.14
CA ARG A 138 15.97 2.07 17.25
C ARG A 138 16.48 3.34 16.57
N VAL A 139 17.67 3.79 16.97
CA VAL A 139 18.39 4.84 16.24
C VAL A 139 18.74 4.31 14.85
N GLY A 140 18.48 5.11 13.81
CA GLY A 140 18.53 4.68 12.41
C GLY A 140 17.29 3.91 11.94
N GLY A 141 16.34 3.63 12.84
CA GLY A 141 15.08 3.00 12.50
C GLY A 141 14.13 3.94 11.76
N VAL A 142 13.21 3.34 10.99
CA VAL A 142 12.24 4.05 10.15
C VAL A 142 10.83 3.90 10.72
N LEU A 143 10.11 5.02 10.83
CA LEU A 143 8.66 5.05 10.95
C LEU A 143 8.07 5.29 9.55
N TYR A 144 7.28 4.34 9.05
CA TYR A 144 6.35 4.57 7.96
C TYR A 144 5.01 5.01 8.53
N ILE A 145 4.49 6.14 8.06
CA ILE A 145 3.19 6.65 8.50
C ILE A 145 2.42 7.27 7.35
N SER A 146 1.11 7.09 7.35
CA SER A 146 0.22 7.71 6.36
C SER A 146 -0.97 8.39 7.00
N TYR A 147 -1.38 9.53 6.47
CA TYR A 147 -2.43 10.37 7.03
C TYR A 147 -3.04 11.31 5.97
N ASN A 148 -4.30 11.68 6.21
CA ASN A 148 -4.98 12.72 5.45
C ASN A 148 -4.43 14.10 5.79
N THR A 149 -4.37 14.98 4.81
CA THR A 149 -3.73 16.29 4.93
C THR A 149 -4.63 17.45 4.55
N GLN A 150 -4.35 18.58 5.18
CA GLN A 150 -4.69 19.89 4.63
C GLN A 150 -3.54 20.31 3.68
N PRO A 151 -3.80 20.97 2.55
CA PRO A 151 -5.03 21.65 2.15
C PRO A 151 -6.05 20.78 1.40
N GLY A 152 -5.67 19.59 0.93
CA GLY A 152 -6.50 18.79 0.01
C GLY A 152 -7.88 18.40 0.57
N TYR A 153 -8.00 18.18 1.88
CA TYR A 153 -9.29 17.93 2.53
C TYR A 153 -10.00 19.18 3.08
N ALA A 154 -9.37 20.36 3.04
CA ALA A 154 -9.86 21.55 3.76
C ALA A 154 -11.30 21.94 3.39
N ALA A 155 -11.64 21.90 2.11
CA ALA A 155 -13.01 22.20 1.64
C ALA A 155 -14.03 21.12 2.05
N MET A 156 -13.58 19.88 2.30
CA MET A 156 -14.44 18.75 2.63
C MET A 156 -14.72 18.64 4.13
N VAL A 157 -13.79 19.07 4.99
CA VAL A 157 -13.95 18.94 6.46
C VAL A 157 -15.32 19.45 6.96
N PRO A 158 -15.79 20.66 6.61
CA PRO A 158 -17.10 21.13 7.07
C PRO A 158 -18.28 20.29 6.56
N MET A 159 -18.17 19.74 5.35
CA MET A 159 -19.20 18.87 4.78
C MET A 159 -19.24 17.51 5.48
N ARG A 160 -18.09 16.93 5.81
CA ARG A 160 -18.02 15.72 6.66
C ARG A 160 -18.69 15.98 8.01
N ASP A 161 -18.31 17.05 8.69
CA ASP A 161 -18.81 17.34 10.04
C ASP A 161 -20.33 17.49 10.03
N LEU A 162 -20.87 18.10 8.98
CA LEU A 162 -22.32 18.19 8.79
C LEU A 162 -22.97 16.82 8.56
N MET A 163 -22.36 15.93 7.77
CA MET A 163 -22.85 14.56 7.58
C MET A 163 -22.83 13.76 8.88
N THR A 164 -21.77 13.88 9.69
CA THR A 164 -21.68 13.21 10.99
C THR A 164 -22.69 13.78 11.98
N GLN A 165 -22.90 15.09 12.02
CA GLN A 165 -23.95 15.73 12.83
C GLN A 165 -25.35 15.26 12.42
N HIS A 166 -25.62 15.18 11.11
CA HIS A 166 -26.87 14.63 10.60
C HIS A 166 -27.10 13.20 11.10
N ALA A 167 -26.08 12.34 10.99
CA ALA A 167 -26.15 10.96 11.48
C ALA A 167 -26.36 10.86 13.01
N ALA A 168 -25.86 11.82 13.78
CA ALA A 168 -26.04 11.86 15.23
C ALA A 168 -27.38 12.45 15.68
N THR A 169 -27.94 13.42 14.95
CA THR A 169 -29.11 14.20 15.38
C THR A 169 -30.41 13.72 14.75
N LEU A 170 -30.40 13.36 13.46
CA LEU A 170 -31.62 13.13 12.68
C LEU A 170 -31.92 11.66 12.41
N THR A 171 -31.01 10.78 12.77
CA THR A 171 -31.18 9.34 12.56
C THR A 171 -31.71 8.68 13.84
N PRO A 172 -32.80 7.88 13.78
CA PRO A 172 -33.38 7.26 14.97
C PRO A 172 -32.38 6.44 15.78
N PRO A 173 -32.46 6.45 17.12
CA PRO A 173 -31.70 5.53 17.97
C PRO A 173 -31.99 4.09 17.53
N GLY A 174 -30.94 3.34 17.15
CA GLY A 174 -31.04 1.96 16.68
C GLY A 174 -31.01 1.76 15.16
N ALA A 175 -31.00 2.83 14.36
CA ALA A 175 -30.73 2.70 12.94
C ALA A 175 -29.28 2.25 12.69
N GLY A 176 -29.11 1.25 11.82
CA GLY A 176 -27.80 0.70 11.47
C GLY A 176 -26.90 1.71 10.75
N VAL A 177 -25.60 1.44 10.76
CA VAL A 177 -24.55 2.30 10.17
C VAL A 177 -24.84 2.66 8.70
N LEU A 178 -25.33 1.71 7.90
CA LEU A 178 -25.64 1.95 6.48
C LEU A 178 -26.76 2.98 6.30
N ALA A 179 -27.82 2.89 7.11
CA ALA A 179 -28.92 3.85 7.06
C ALA A 179 -28.47 5.27 7.47
N LYS A 180 -27.51 5.37 8.40
CA LYS A 180 -26.88 6.65 8.77
C LYS A 180 -26.11 7.25 7.59
N VAL A 181 -25.32 6.45 6.90
CA VAL A 181 -24.54 6.87 5.72
C VAL A 181 -25.48 7.34 4.60
N ASP A 182 -26.45 6.52 4.20
CA ASP A 182 -27.37 6.86 3.12
C ASP A 182 -28.21 8.11 3.45
N GLY A 183 -28.68 8.22 4.70
CA GLY A 183 -29.43 9.39 5.15
C GLY A 183 -28.62 10.68 5.11
N ALA A 184 -27.36 10.62 5.58
CA ALA A 184 -26.46 11.78 5.57
C ALA A 184 -26.06 12.19 4.14
N LEU A 185 -25.80 11.25 3.24
CA LEU A 185 -25.56 11.53 1.82
C LEU A 185 -26.78 12.16 1.15
N ALA A 186 -27.97 11.59 1.35
CA ALA A 186 -29.21 12.11 0.81
C ALA A 186 -29.47 13.55 1.30
N PHE A 187 -29.21 13.82 2.58
CA PHE A 187 -29.29 15.17 3.13
C PHE A 187 -28.26 16.12 2.52
N ALA A 188 -26.98 15.71 2.42
CA ALA A 188 -25.93 16.52 1.81
C ALA A 188 -26.28 16.89 0.36
N ASN A 189 -26.76 15.94 -0.43
CA ASN A 189 -27.21 16.20 -1.80
C ASN A 189 -28.39 17.17 -1.86
N ARG A 190 -29.39 16.99 -0.98
CA ARG A 190 -30.53 17.93 -0.88
C ARG A 190 -30.08 19.33 -0.52
N LEU A 191 -29.14 19.46 0.42
CA LEU A 191 -28.55 20.74 0.78
C LEU A 191 -27.84 21.38 -0.42
N MET A 192 -26.98 20.64 -1.12
CA MET A 192 -26.25 21.15 -2.29
C MET A 192 -27.18 21.55 -3.43
N ALA A 193 -28.32 20.86 -3.59
CA ALA A 193 -29.37 21.22 -4.55
C ALA A 193 -30.06 22.56 -4.24
N THR A 194 -29.98 23.07 -2.99
CA THR A 194 -30.45 24.44 -2.67
C THR A 194 -29.51 25.54 -3.18
N ASN A 195 -28.39 25.17 -3.83
CA ASN A 195 -27.36 26.05 -4.35
C ASN A 195 -26.81 27.04 -3.29
N PRO A 196 -26.38 26.55 -2.10
CA PRO A 196 -25.88 27.41 -1.05
C PRO A 196 -24.58 28.11 -1.49
N LEU A 197 -24.25 29.24 -0.86
CA LEU A 197 -23.00 29.94 -1.16
C LEU A 197 -21.78 29.03 -1.05
N PHE A 198 -21.76 28.13 -0.05
CA PHE A 198 -20.73 27.11 0.12
C PHE A 198 -20.50 26.24 -1.13
N ALA A 199 -21.57 25.83 -1.81
CA ALA A 199 -21.48 25.02 -3.04
C ALA A 199 -20.90 25.84 -4.21
N ARG A 200 -21.27 27.12 -4.30
CA ARG A 200 -20.78 28.02 -5.34
C ARG A 200 -19.30 28.36 -5.19
N THR A 201 -18.81 28.47 -3.95
CA THR A 201 -17.39 28.71 -3.66
C THR A 201 -16.55 27.42 -3.66
N ASN A 202 -17.20 26.25 -3.52
CA ASN A 202 -16.55 24.94 -3.49
C ASN A 202 -17.23 23.94 -4.44
N PRO A 203 -17.23 24.18 -5.76
CA PRO A 203 -17.91 23.32 -6.74
C PRO A 203 -17.44 21.87 -6.71
N GLN A 204 -16.17 21.63 -6.35
CA GLN A 204 -15.56 20.30 -6.22
C GLN A 204 -16.27 19.40 -5.19
N ILE A 205 -16.97 19.98 -4.21
CA ILE A 205 -17.70 19.19 -3.20
C ILE A 205 -18.90 18.47 -3.82
N ALA A 206 -19.57 19.09 -4.78
CA ALA A 206 -20.69 18.44 -5.48
C ALA A 206 -20.22 17.23 -6.30
N GLU A 207 -19.06 17.34 -6.96
CA GLU A 207 -18.44 16.21 -7.68
C GLU A 207 -18.01 15.10 -6.72
N ARG A 208 -17.43 15.48 -5.57
CA ARG A 208 -17.02 14.53 -4.53
C ARG A 208 -18.22 13.75 -3.97
N LEU A 209 -19.34 14.41 -3.67
CA LEU A 209 -20.55 13.74 -3.19
C LEU A 209 -21.10 12.75 -4.22
N LYS A 210 -21.18 13.14 -5.49
CA LYS A 210 -21.56 12.22 -6.58
C LYS A 210 -20.64 11.01 -6.68
N PHE A 211 -19.33 11.22 -6.55
CA PHE A 211 -18.37 10.12 -6.53
C PHE A 211 -18.60 9.21 -5.31
N MET A 212 -18.84 9.78 -4.13
CA MET A 212 -19.14 9.01 -2.91
C MET A 212 -20.34 8.08 -3.07
N GLU A 213 -21.38 8.47 -3.81
CA GLU A 213 -22.55 7.61 -4.09
C GLU A 213 -22.20 6.31 -4.82
N THR A 214 -21.10 6.31 -5.59
CA THR A 214 -20.61 5.14 -6.33
C THR A 214 -19.80 4.18 -5.46
N LEU A 215 -19.37 4.62 -4.27
CA LEU A 215 -18.56 3.83 -3.37
C LEU A 215 -19.42 2.88 -2.54
N ASP A 216 -18.77 1.81 -2.08
CA ASP A 216 -19.36 0.89 -1.12
C ASP A 216 -19.67 1.61 0.21
N ARG A 217 -20.86 1.35 0.77
CA ARG A 217 -21.33 2.05 1.98
C ARG A 217 -20.49 1.72 3.21
N HIS A 218 -19.89 0.53 3.27
CA HIS A 218 -18.99 0.16 4.35
C HIS A 218 -17.71 0.97 4.27
N TYR A 219 -17.14 1.13 3.08
CA TYR A 219 -15.99 2.03 2.87
C TYR A 219 -16.30 3.46 3.32
N LEU A 220 -17.47 3.99 2.94
CA LEU A 220 -17.88 5.34 3.35
C LEU A 220 -18.04 5.50 4.86
N ALA A 221 -18.59 4.49 5.54
CA ALA A 221 -18.72 4.50 6.99
C ALA A 221 -17.34 4.62 7.66
N HIS A 222 -16.37 3.81 7.24
CA HIS A 222 -14.99 3.86 7.71
C HIS A 222 -14.29 5.18 7.35
N GLU A 223 -14.50 5.72 6.15
CA GLU A 223 -13.75 6.89 5.66
C GLU A 223 -14.42 8.24 6.00
N TYR A 224 -15.64 8.30 6.53
CA TYR A 224 -16.28 9.60 6.82
C TYR A 224 -17.08 9.65 8.13
N PHE A 225 -17.45 8.50 8.70
CA PHE A 225 -18.36 8.43 9.85
C PHE A 225 -17.74 7.89 11.14
N ASN A 226 -16.43 7.63 11.17
CA ASN A 226 -15.67 7.49 12.42
C ASN A 226 -15.88 8.73 13.31
N ARG A 227 -15.85 8.58 14.64
CA ARG A 227 -15.98 9.72 15.56
C ARG A 227 -14.86 10.72 15.32
N ASP A 228 -13.63 10.25 15.40
CA ASP A 228 -12.42 11.05 15.23
C ASP A 228 -12.02 11.06 13.75
N TRP A 229 -11.84 12.26 13.21
CA TRP A 229 -11.19 12.47 11.91
C TRP A 229 -10.41 13.77 11.94
N LEU A 230 -9.11 13.69 11.68
CA LEU A 230 -8.26 14.87 11.64
C LEU A 230 -7.29 14.82 10.45
N PRO A 231 -7.63 15.50 9.34
CA PRO A 231 -6.65 15.87 8.33
C PRO A 231 -5.67 16.89 8.93
N MET A 232 -4.39 16.53 8.97
CA MET A 232 -3.35 17.28 9.69
C MET A 232 -2.38 17.94 8.70
N SER A 233 -1.84 19.11 9.04
CA SER A 233 -0.79 19.73 8.24
C SER A 233 0.53 18.96 8.41
N PHE A 234 1.43 19.06 7.43
CA PHE A 234 2.78 18.51 7.57
C PHE A 234 3.53 19.10 8.79
N ALA A 235 3.37 20.40 9.05
CA ALA A 235 4.04 21.08 10.15
C ALA A 235 3.62 20.52 11.53
N ASP A 236 2.32 20.27 11.73
CA ASP A 236 1.81 19.68 12.98
C ASP A 236 2.32 18.24 13.16
N MET A 237 2.38 17.46 12.07
CA MET A 237 2.98 16.13 12.08
C MET A 237 4.46 16.16 12.45
N ALA A 238 5.23 17.05 11.82
CA ALA A 238 6.64 17.24 12.12
C ALA A 238 6.85 17.61 13.59
N GLN A 239 6.01 18.51 14.13
CA GLN A 239 6.06 18.90 15.53
C GLN A 239 5.79 17.72 16.47
N LEU A 240 4.73 16.95 16.24
CA LEU A 240 4.39 15.78 17.06
C LEU A 240 5.51 14.72 17.03
N LEU A 241 5.98 14.37 15.83
CA LEU A 241 7.00 13.33 15.65
C LEU A 241 8.39 13.76 16.14
N SER A 242 8.70 15.06 16.15
CA SER A 242 9.96 15.57 16.70
C SER A 242 10.18 15.19 18.17
N THR A 243 9.10 15.06 18.95
CA THR A 243 9.15 14.61 20.36
C THR A 243 9.65 13.16 20.50
N ALA A 244 9.53 12.37 19.42
CA ALA A 244 10.07 11.02 19.31
C ALA A 244 11.50 10.98 18.71
N LYS A 245 12.14 12.14 18.50
CA LYS A 245 13.44 12.30 17.81
C LYS A 245 13.40 11.83 16.36
N LEU A 246 12.25 11.94 15.72
CA LEU A 246 12.07 11.63 14.31
C LEU A 246 12.27 12.88 13.47
N ASP A 247 12.98 12.70 12.37
CA ASP A 247 13.10 13.68 11.32
C ASP A 247 12.42 13.15 10.05
N PHE A 248 11.77 14.04 9.30
CA PHE A 248 11.28 13.70 7.97
C PHE A 248 12.45 13.26 7.09
N ALA A 249 12.30 12.12 6.42
CA ALA A 249 13.25 11.62 5.46
C ALA A 249 12.75 11.87 4.03
N CYS A 250 11.59 11.32 3.67
CA CYS A 250 10.97 11.53 2.36
C CYS A 250 9.55 10.94 2.27
N SER A 251 8.84 11.28 1.20
CA SER A 251 7.63 10.57 0.77
C SER A 251 7.94 9.10 0.44
N ALA A 252 7.02 8.22 0.81
CA ALA A 252 7.00 6.82 0.39
C ALA A 252 6.32 6.63 -0.99
N ALA A 253 5.64 7.66 -1.50
CA ALA A 253 5.18 7.71 -2.88
C ALA A 253 6.35 8.14 -3.78
N PHE A 254 6.93 7.18 -4.49
CA PHE A 254 8.14 7.41 -5.29
C PHE A 254 8.00 8.47 -6.39
N THR A 255 6.78 8.73 -6.88
CA THR A 255 6.50 9.83 -7.80
C THR A 255 6.83 11.19 -7.20
N ASP A 256 6.68 11.37 -5.89
CA ASP A 256 6.94 12.63 -5.19
C ASP A 256 8.45 12.92 -5.11
N LEU A 257 9.29 11.88 -5.25
CA LEU A 257 10.75 11.98 -5.26
C LEU A 257 11.32 12.48 -6.59
N VAL A 258 10.45 12.72 -7.58
CA VAL A 258 10.79 13.26 -8.89
C VAL A 258 10.04 14.59 -9.08
N PRO A 259 10.63 15.73 -8.67
CA PRO A 259 9.94 17.02 -8.63
C PRO A 259 9.31 17.43 -9.97
N ALA A 260 9.93 17.08 -11.09
CA ALA A 260 9.45 17.43 -12.42
C ALA A 260 8.08 16.80 -12.78
N LEU A 261 7.64 15.75 -12.07
CA LEU A 261 6.30 15.17 -12.25
C LEU A 261 5.20 15.98 -11.55
N ASN A 262 5.57 16.74 -10.51
CA ASN A 262 4.60 17.34 -9.60
C ASN A 262 4.65 18.86 -9.57
N LEU A 263 5.78 19.45 -9.97
CA LEU A 263 6.06 20.87 -9.79
C LEU A 263 6.57 21.51 -11.07
N THR A 264 6.04 22.69 -11.39
CA THR A 264 6.55 23.53 -12.47
C THR A 264 7.98 24.03 -12.14
N PRO A 265 8.76 24.50 -13.13
CA PRO A 265 10.10 25.05 -12.88
C PRO A 265 10.10 26.19 -11.84
N ASP A 266 9.10 27.08 -11.89
CA ASP A 266 8.98 28.21 -10.95
C ASP A 266 8.67 27.72 -9.53
N GLN A 267 7.80 26.70 -9.39
CA GLN A 267 7.52 26.07 -8.10
C GLN A 267 8.77 25.40 -7.52
N GLN A 268 9.52 24.68 -8.34
CA GLN A 268 10.79 24.07 -7.92
C GLN A 268 11.81 25.13 -7.49
N GLN A 269 11.87 26.25 -8.18
CA GLN A 269 12.76 27.37 -7.83
C GLN A 269 12.37 27.97 -6.48
N LEU A 270 11.08 28.24 -6.26
CA LEU A 270 10.58 28.73 -4.97
C LEU A 270 10.94 27.79 -3.81
N LEU A 271 10.75 26.47 -3.97
CA LEU A 271 11.08 25.51 -2.91
C LEU A 271 12.58 25.45 -2.58
N LYS A 272 13.46 25.73 -3.56
CA LYS A 272 14.93 25.80 -3.35
C LYS A 272 15.33 27.01 -2.51
N GLU A 273 14.56 28.08 -2.52
CA GLU A 273 14.81 29.31 -1.76
C GLU A 273 14.43 29.16 -0.27
N LEU A 274 13.54 28.22 0.04
CA LEU A 274 13.12 27.95 1.42
C LEU A 274 14.20 27.16 2.16
N GLY A 275 14.79 27.74 3.20
CA GLY A 275 15.83 27.09 4.01
C GLY A 275 15.30 26.05 5.01
N ASP A 276 14.13 26.29 5.59
CA ASP A 276 13.50 25.37 6.54
C ASP A 276 12.83 24.18 5.83
N PRO A 277 13.30 22.93 6.05
CA PRO A 277 12.73 21.75 5.43
C PRO A 277 11.25 21.53 5.79
N THR A 278 10.83 21.87 7.01
CA THR A 278 9.44 21.66 7.43
C THR A 278 8.49 22.60 6.71
N PHE A 279 8.85 23.88 6.65
CA PHE A 279 8.10 24.86 5.88
C PHE A 279 8.09 24.53 4.39
N ARG A 280 9.20 24.04 3.82
CA ARG A 280 9.26 23.61 2.42
C ARG A 280 8.21 22.55 2.10
N GLU A 281 8.05 21.53 2.94
CA GLU A 281 7.04 20.47 2.77
C GLU A 281 5.61 21.01 2.93
N SER A 282 5.41 21.96 3.85
CA SER A 282 4.10 22.62 3.99
C SER A 282 3.75 23.44 2.75
N VAL A 283 4.71 24.14 2.14
CA VAL A 283 4.50 24.85 0.86
C VAL A 283 4.25 23.86 -0.29
N TYR A 284 4.97 22.73 -0.32
CA TYR A 284 4.73 21.66 -1.29
C TYR A 284 3.27 21.18 -1.24
N ASP A 285 2.69 21.01 -0.05
CA ASP A 285 1.29 20.58 0.11
C ASP A 285 0.29 21.52 -0.57
N PHE A 286 0.56 22.83 -0.56
CA PHE A 286 -0.25 23.80 -1.29
C PHE A 286 -0.04 23.74 -2.80
N MET A 287 1.18 23.47 -3.27
CA MET A 287 1.48 23.39 -4.70
C MET A 287 0.77 22.22 -5.38
N VAL A 288 0.64 21.08 -4.69
CA VAL A 288 0.02 19.86 -5.25
C VAL A 288 -1.39 19.59 -4.72
N CYS A 289 -1.93 20.48 -3.87
CA CYS A 289 -3.20 20.30 -3.17
C CYS A 289 -3.26 18.94 -2.43
N GLN A 290 -2.23 18.65 -1.65
CA GLN A 290 -1.99 17.32 -1.08
C GLN A 290 -3.17 16.87 -0.21
N GLN A 291 -3.73 15.70 -0.54
CA GLN A 291 -4.84 15.08 0.19
C GLN A 291 -4.38 14.00 1.16
N PHE A 292 -3.38 13.21 0.77
CA PHE A 292 -2.95 12.04 1.54
C PHE A 292 -1.44 11.89 1.46
N ARG A 293 -0.77 11.96 2.61
CA ARG A 293 0.67 11.73 2.73
C ARG A 293 0.94 10.29 3.15
N ARG A 294 2.02 9.73 2.60
CA ARG A 294 2.64 8.45 2.99
C ARG A 294 4.13 8.70 3.07
N GLU A 295 4.73 8.48 4.22
CA GLU A 295 6.04 9.05 4.51
C GLU A 295 6.94 8.10 5.28
N TYR A 296 8.23 8.25 5.05
CA TYR A 296 9.28 7.67 5.88
C TYR A 296 9.89 8.77 6.77
N TRP A 297 9.92 8.50 8.06
CA TRP A 297 10.55 9.31 9.10
C TRP A 297 11.66 8.49 9.75
N VAL A 298 12.81 9.09 10.05
CA VAL A 298 13.97 8.36 10.57
C VAL A 298 14.37 8.91 11.93
N LYS A 299 14.67 8.01 12.87
CA LYS A 299 15.17 8.40 14.18
C LYS A 299 16.67 8.63 14.14
N GLY A 300 17.10 9.89 14.22
CA GLY A 300 18.51 10.24 14.09
C GLY A 300 19.05 9.93 12.69
N LYS A 301 18.48 10.57 11.66
CA LYS A 301 18.86 10.35 10.26
C LYS A 301 20.36 10.58 10.03
N ARG A 302 21.02 9.63 9.36
CA ARG A 302 22.43 9.70 9.03
C ARG A 302 22.61 10.01 7.53
N PRO A 303 23.15 11.18 7.16
CA PRO A 303 23.50 11.47 5.77
C PRO A 303 24.68 10.60 5.34
N LEU A 304 24.63 10.12 4.11
CA LEU A 304 25.67 9.38 3.43
C LEU A 304 26.52 10.34 2.60
N ARG A 305 27.81 10.03 2.46
CA ARG A 305 28.64 10.69 1.44
C ARG A 305 28.22 10.20 0.05
N ALA A 306 28.46 11.02 -0.98
CA ALA A 306 28.08 10.67 -2.35
C ALA A 306 28.62 9.30 -2.82
N LEU A 307 29.87 8.97 -2.46
CA LEU A 307 30.48 7.67 -2.80
C LEU A 307 29.81 6.51 -2.05
N GLU A 308 29.55 6.66 -0.75
CA GLU A 308 28.86 5.66 0.08
C GLU A 308 27.43 5.42 -0.41
N CYS A 309 26.72 6.50 -0.78
CA CYS A 309 25.38 6.41 -1.35
C CYS A 309 25.37 5.66 -2.69
N ALA A 310 26.33 5.98 -3.58
CA ALA A 310 26.45 5.30 -4.87
C ALA A 310 26.80 3.81 -4.71
N GLU A 311 27.67 3.45 -3.76
CA GLU A 311 27.99 2.07 -3.43
C GLU A 311 26.76 1.30 -2.94
N GLN A 312 26.03 1.85 -1.97
CA GLN A 312 24.83 1.20 -1.43
C GLN A 312 23.69 1.10 -2.45
N LEU A 313 23.55 2.10 -3.33
CA LEU A 313 22.59 2.08 -4.42
C LEU A 313 22.92 0.96 -5.42
N ARG A 314 24.19 0.83 -5.84
CA ARG A 314 24.62 -0.25 -6.73
C ARG A 314 24.37 -1.64 -6.15
N ALA A 315 24.41 -1.78 -4.83
CA ALA A 315 24.14 -3.04 -4.14
C ALA A 315 22.65 -3.40 -4.05
N GLN A 316 21.73 -2.45 -4.29
CA GLN A 316 20.30 -2.75 -4.31
C GLN A 316 19.98 -3.69 -5.47
N ARG A 317 19.08 -4.64 -5.22
CA ARG A 317 18.60 -5.61 -6.20
C ARG A 317 17.19 -5.26 -6.61
N VAL A 318 16.90 -5.44 -7.89
CA VAL A 318 15.58 -5.20 -8.47
C VAL A 318 15.20 -6.32 -9.41
N VAL A 319 13.89 -6.44 -9.67
CA VAL A 319 13.33 -7.39 -10.62
C VAL A 319 12.08 -6.81 -11.27
N LEU A 320 11.85 -7.16 -12.55
CA LEU A 320 10.66 -6.75 -13.29
C LEU A 320 9.47 -7.66 -12.93
N CYS A 321 8.38 -7.04 -12.52
CA CYS A 321 7.13 -7.65 -12.06
C CYS A 321 6.01 -7.60 -13.10
N GLU A 322 6.34 -7.29 -14.35
CA GLU A 322 5.41 -7.20 -15.47
C GLU A 322 6.09 -7.67 -16.77
N ALA A 323 5.32 -8.21 -17.71
CA ALA A 323 5.86 -8.58 -19.01
C ALA A 323 6.33 -7.33 -19.76
N PRO A 324 7.52 -7.33 -20.39
CA PRO A 324 8.07 -6.15 -21.07
C PRO A 324 7.09 -5.44 -22.03
N ALA A 325 6.32 -6.22 -22.80
CA ALA A 325 5.35 -5.70 -23.76
C ALA A 325 4.11 -5.05 -23.12
N SER A 326 3.87 -5.28 -21.83
CA SER A 326 2.74 -4.71 -21.08
C SER A 326 3.13 -3.41 -20.35
N VAL A 327 4.42 -3.09 -20.27
CA VAL A 327 4.89 -1.90 -19.55
C VAL A 327 4.54 -0.64 -20.34
N THR A 328 3.73 0.23 -19.73
CA THR A 328 3.34 1.52 -20.32
C THR A 328 4.33 2.62 -19.94
N LEU A 329 4.88 3.33 -20.94
CA LEU A 329 5.81 4.45 -20.77
C LEU A 329 5.10 5.78 -20.48
N ALA A 330 4.12 5.75 -19.58
CA ALA A 330 3.40 6.91 -19.10
C ALA A 330 3.25 6.84 -17.58
N ILE A 331 3.33 8.00 -16.92
CA ILE A 331 3.19 8.11 -15.48
C ILE A 331 2.39 9.36 -15.13
N LYS A 332 1.57 9.27 -14.09
CA LYS A 332 0.78 10.40 -13.61
C LYS A 332 1.47 11.05 -12.41
N GLY A 333 1.62 12.37 -12.47
CA GLY A 333 2.02 13.21 -11.34
C GLY A 333 0.98 14.31 -11.07
N ALA A 334 1.29 15.24 -10.17
CA ALA A 334 0.37 16.34 -9.85
C ALA A 334 0.12 17.29 -11.04
N LEU A 335 1.06 17.39 -11.99
CA LEU A 335 0.90 18.18 -13.22
C LEU A 335 0.08 17.46 -14.32
N GLY A 336 -0.32 16.20 -14.10
CA GLY A 336 -1.01 15.37 -15.08
C GLY A 336 -0.15 14.21 -15.58
N ASP A 337 -0.43 13.75 -16.81
CA ASP A 337 0.27 12.64 -17.43
C ASP A 337 1.61 13.10 -18.03
N ALA A 338 2.67 12.34 -17.75
CA ALA A 338 4.02 12.54 -18.26
C ALA A 338 4.49 11.28 -19.00
N ALA A 339 5.13 11.47 -20.15
CA ALA A 339 5.75 10.39 -20.91
C ALA A 339 7.12 10.04 -20.33
N LEU A 340 7.39 8.76 -20.15
CA LEU A 340 8.71 8.26 -19.75
C LEU A 340 9.63 8.21 -20.97
N THR A 341 10.84 8.74 -20.86
CA THR A 341 11.78 8.85 -21.99
C THR A 341 12.20 7.48 -22.52
N GLU A 342 11.72 7.09 -23.71
CA GLU A 342 11.94 5.76 -24.28
C GLU A 342 13.41 5.33 -24.31
N ALA A 343 14.32 6.26 -24.66
CA ALA A 343 15.77 6.03 -24.68
C ALA A 343 16.38 5.62 -23.32
N ILE A 344 15.69 5.88 -22.21
CA ILE A 344 16.11 5.46 -20.86
C ILE A 344 15.37 4.19 -20.44
N TYR A 345 14.04 4.16 -20.60
CA TYR A 345 13.21 3.11 -20.01
C TYR A 345 13.18 1.82 -20.82
N ALA A 346 13.14 1.89 -22.16
CA ALA A 346 13.08 0.69 -23.00
C ALA A 346 14.31 -0.23 -22.82
N PRO A 347 15.55 0.29 -22.74
CA PRO A 347 16.72 -0.53 -22.43
C PRO A 347 16.66 -1.24 -21.07
N ILE A 348 16.20 -0.53 -20.04
CA ILE A 348 16.06 -1.08 -18.68
C ILE A 348 15.03 -2.21 -18.66
N ILE A 349 13.87 -1.98 -19.29
CA ILE A 349 12.79 -2.97 -19.38
C ILE A 349 13.26 -4.21 -20.16
N LYS A 350 13.97 -4.00 -21.28
CA LYS A 350 14.55 -5.09 -22.08
C LYS A 350 15.55 -5.91 -21.28
N LEU A 351 16.45 -5.25 -20.55
CA LEU A 351 17.48 -5.92 -19.73
C LEU A 351 16.87 -6.78 -18.61
N LEU A 352 15.74 -6.34 -18.05
CA LEU A 352 15.03 -7.05 -16.97
C LEU A 352 13.90 -7.97 -17.48
N GLY A 353 13.73 -8.09 -18.81
CA GLY A 353 12.62 -8.82 -19.40
C GLY A 353 12.67 -10.34 -19.24
N ASP A 354 13.81 -10.86 -18.77
CA ASP A 354 13.96 -12.26 -18.35
C ASP A 354 13.48 -12.52 -16.91
N HIS A 355 12.99 -11.48 -16.21
CA HIS A 355 12.59 -11.50 -14.81
C HIS A 355 13.70 -11.96 -13.84
N ALA A 356 14.97 -11.87 -14.26
CA ALA A 356 16.08 -12.19 -13.39
C ALA A 356 16.33 -11.06 -12.38
N VAL A 357 16.66 -11.43 -11.15
CA VAL A 357 17.11 -10.48 -10.13
C VAL A 357 18.48 -9.91 -10.55
N ARG A 358 18.60 -8.58 -10.61
CA ARG A 358 19.84 -7.89 -10.95
C ARG A 358 20.15 -6.82 -9.92
N THR A 359 21.43 -6.59 -9.65
CA THR A 359 21.85 -5.42 -8.89
C THR A 359 21.83 -4.18 -9.79
N ILE A 360 21.55 -3.02 -9.21
CA ILE A 360 21.60 -1.74 -9.94
C ILE A 360 23.02 -1.51 -10.49
N GLY A 361 24.08 -1.94 -9.80
CA GLY A 361 25.45 -1.84 -10.30
C GLY A 361 25.71 -2.69 -11.55
N ASN A 362 25.16 -3.90 -11.62
CA ASN A 362 25.26 -4.72 -12.82
C ASN A 362 24.47 -4.10 -13.98
N MET A 363 23.29 -3.53 -13.69
CA MET A 363 22.50 -2.81 -14.68
C MET A 363 23.22 -1.58 -15.23
N GLU A 364 23.84 -0.76 -14.35
CA GLU A 364 24.66 0.39 -14.74
C GLU A 364 25.83 -0.03 -15.65
N ALA A 365 26.49 -1.15 -15.35
CA ALA A 365 27.57 -1.66 -16.19
C ALA A 365 27.05 -2.13 -17.57
N SER A 366 25.92 -2.84 -17.62
CA SER A 366 25.33 -3.33 -18.87
C SER A 366 24.77 -2.22 -19.76
N LEU A 367 24.24 -1.15 -19.18
CA LEU A 367 23.60 -0.05 -19.91
C LEU A 367 24.54 1.12 -20.21
N ARG A 368 25.84 0.99 -19.88
CA ARG A 368 26.84 2.04 -20.08
C ARG A 368 26.97 2.46 -21.55
N SER A 369 26.92 1.51 -22.48
CA SER A 369 26.98 1.80 -23.93
C SER A 369 25.77 2.57 -24.44
N GLU A 370 24.66 2.56 -23.69
CA GLU A 370 23.44 3.29 -24.01
C GLU A 370 23.41 4.69 -23.35
N GLY A 371 24.48 5.08 -22.65
CA GLY A 371 24.62 6.39 -22.01
C GLY A 371 23.82 6.56 -20.72
N ILE A 372 23.20 5.50 -20.20
CA ILE A 372 22.38 5.55 -18.98
C ILE A 372 23.31 5.59 -17.75
N VAL A 373 23.21 6.67 -16.97
CA VAL A 373 24.01 6.85 -15.75
C VAL A 373 23.25 6.43 -14.49
N LEU A 374 23.96 6.18 -13.38
CA LEU A 374 23.39 5.70 -12.12
C LEU A 374 22.21 6.53 -11.60
N GLY A 375 22.26 7.86 -11.72
CA GLY A 375 21.17 8.74 -11.28
C GLY A 375 19.88 8.56 -12.09
N GLN A 376 20.00 8.39 -13.41
CA GLN A 376 18.85 8.08 -14.29
C GLN A 376 18.30 6.69 -14.00
N LEU A 377 19.19 5.72 -13.76
CA LEU A 377 18.81 4.35 -13.42
C LEU A 377 18.04 4.29 -12.09
N HIS A 378 18.48 5.03 -11.07
CA HIS A 378 17.79 5.13 -9.79
C HIS A 378 16.39 5.71 -9.94
N GLU A 379 16.26 6.82 -10.67
CA GLU A 379 14.98 7.46 -10.92
C GLU A 379 14.05 6.56 -11.72
N ALA A 380 14.56 5.87 -12.74
CA ALA A 380 13.80 4.89 -13.50
C ALA A 380 13.32 3.73 -12.61
N CYS A 381 14.16 3.21 -11.71
CA CYS A 381 13.74 2.20 -10.74
C CYS A 381 12.63 2.71 -9.82
N LEU A 382 12.70 3.95 -9.34
CA LEU A 382 11.65 4.56 -8.52
C LEU A 382 10.32 4.66 -9.29
N LEU A 383 10.32 5.15 -10.53
CA LEU A 383 9.10 5.34 -11.31
C LEU A 383 8.51 4.01 -11.83
N LEU A 384 9.34 3.03 -12.16
CA LEU A 384 8.87 1.68 -12.48
C LEU A 384 8.29 1.02 -11.22
N ALA A 385 8.89 1.22 -10.05
CA ALA A 385 8.38 0.68 -8.79
C ALA A 385 7.14 1.42 -8.25
N SER A 386 6.89 2.68 -8.61
CA SER A 386 5.62 3.34 -8.31
C SER A 386 4.46 2.80 -9.13
N LYS A 387 4.74 2.31 -10.34
CA LYS A 387 3.76 1.65 -11.22
C LYS A 387 3.54 0.17 -10.88
N GLY A 388 4.30 -0.40 -9.94
CA GLY A 388 4.25 -1.82 -9.60
C GLY A 388 4.88 -2.75 -10.65
N VAL A 389 5.54 -2.19 -11.67
CA VAL A 389 6.17 -2.98 -12.74
C VAL A 389 7.57 -3.45 -12.38
N LEU A 390 8.18 -2.85 -11.35
CA LEU A 390 9.48 -3.23 -10.79
C LEU A 390 9.35 -3.31 -9.27
N ALA A 391 10.02 -4.29 -8.66
CA ALA A 391 10.12 -4.40 -7.21
C ALA A 391 11.59 -4.47 -6.78
N GLY A 392 11.84 -4.05 -5.54
CA GLY A 392 13.07 -4.43 -4.84
C GLY A 392 13.10 -5.96 -4.68
N ALA A 393 14.29 -6.54 -4.79
CA ALA A 393 14.51 -7.97 -4.62
C ALA A 393 15.44 -8.24 -3.44
N GLN A 394 15.19 -9.35 -2.75
CA GLN A 394 16.03 -9.82 -1.66
C GLN A 394 17.31 -10.48 -2.19
N ASP A 395 18.24 -10.75 -1.28
CA ASP A 395 19.33 -11.66 -1.60
C ASP A 395 18.77 -13.06 -1.92
N PRO A 396 19.25 -13.76 -2.97
CA PRO A 396 18.77 -15.10 -3.32
C PRO A 396 18.86 -16.11 -2.18
N THR A 397 19.83 -15.97 -1.28
CA THR A 397 19.95 -16.86 -0.11
C THR A 397 18.78 -16.68 0.86
N VAL A 398 18.36 -15.43 1.10
CA VAL A 398 17.18 -15.09 1.91
C VAL A 398 15.91 -15.56 1.22
N ALA A 399 15.77 -15.30 -0.08
CA ALA A 399 14.62 -15.75 -0.86
C ALA A 399 14.44 -17.27 -0.79
N ASN A 400 15.50 -18.04 -1.02
CA ASN A 400 15.46 -19.50 -0.92
C ASN A 400 15.09 -19.98 0.49
N ALA A 401 15.62 -19.33 1.53
CA ALA A 401 15.30 -19.66 2.92
C ALA A 401 13.85 -19.36 3.30
N ARG A 402 13.20 -18.36 2.67
CA ARG A 402 11.81 -17.96 2.93
C ARG A 402 10.77 -18.64 2.04
N ARG A 403 11.20 -19.31 0.96
CA ARG A 403 10.29 -20.01 0.04
C ARG A 403 9.32 -20.96 0.73
N PRO A 404 9.74 -21.80 1.71
CA PRO A 404 8.79 -22.68 2.40
C PRO A 404 7.68 -21.94 3.13
N GLN A 405 7.97 -20.77 3.71
CA GLN A 405 7.00 -19.94 4.43
C GLN A 405 6.03 -19.25 3.47
N THR A 406 6.53 -18.70 2.36
CA THR A 406 5.66 -18.12 1.32
C THR A 406 4.78 -19.17 0.67
N ASP A 407 5.29 -20.39 0.43
CA ASP A 407 4.52 -21.49 -0.14
C ASP A 407 3.34 -21.89 0.78
N ARG A 408 3.54 -21.90 2.10
CA ARG A 408 2.48 -22.19 3.07
C ARG A 408 1.42 -21.11 3.12
N LEU A 409 1.83 -19.84 3.22
CA LEU A 409 0.90 -18.71 3.19
C LEU A 409 0.12 -18.69 1.87
N ASN A 410 0.81 -18.79 0.73
CA ASN A 410 0.18 -18.81 -0.58
C ASN A 410 -0.79 -19.97 -0.72
N ARG A 411 -0.47 -21.17 -0.23
CA ARG A 411 -1.42 -22.30 -0.26
C ARG A 411 -2.72 -22.02 0.51
N ARG A 412 -2.64 -21.32 1.65
CA ARG A 412 -3.82 -20.90 2.42
C ARG A 412 -4.64 -19.85 1.67
N LEU A 413 -4.00 -18.88 1.03
CA LEU A 413 -4.65 -17.84 0.23
C LEU A 413 -5.28 -18.41 -1.06
N LEU A 414 -4.56 -19.27 -1.76
CA LEU A 414 -5.04 -20.01 -2.94
C LEU A 414 -6.24 -20.90 -2.62
N ARG A 415 -6.27 -21.49 -1.42
CA ARG A 415 -7.44 -22.22 -0.93
C ARG A 415 -8.62 -21.27 -0.71
N GLN A 416 -8.38 -20.11 -0.07
CA GLN A 416 -9.41 -19.10 0.14
C GLN A 416 -10.02 -18.58 -1.17
N ALA A 417 -9.21 -18.51 -2.24
CA ALA A 417 -9.66 -18.13 -3.58
C ALA A 417 -10.83 -18.98 -4.11
N SER A 418 -11.01 -20.20 -3.61
CA SER A 418 -12.07 -21.09 -4.07
C SER A 418 -13.46 -20.63 -3.62
N TRP A 419 -13.58 -19.86 -2.53
CA TRP A 419 -14.86 -19.33 -2.05
C TRP A 419 -14.92 -17.79 -1.94
N SER A 420 -13.80 -17.09 -1.92
CA SER A 420 -13.73 -15.62 -1.83
C SER A 420 -12.77 -15.04 -2.88
N GLY A 421 -13.09 -13.83 -3.35
CA GLY A 421 -12.22 -13.03 -4.25
C GLY A 421 -11.55 -11.84 -3.56
N ASP A 422 -11.62 -11.76 -2.24
CA ASP A 422 -11.28 -10.54 -1.51
C ASP A 422 -9.77 -10.30 -1.43
N VAL A 423 -8.97 -11.37 -1.46
CA VAL A 423 -7.51 -11.28 -1.47
C VAL A 423 -6.99 -11.43 -2.90
N SER A 424 -6.25 -10.43 -3.37
CA SER A 424 -5.68 -10.38 -4.73
C SER A 424 -4.16 -10.32 -4.73
N THR A 425 -3.51 -10.85 -3.69
CA THR A 425 -2.05 -10.79 -3.50
C THR A 425 -1.52 -12.15 -3.04
N LEU A 426 -0.38 -12.57 -3.60
CA LEU A 426 0.39 -13.72 -3.12
C LEU A 426 1.80 -13.27 -2.71
N ALA A 427 2.36 -13.89 -1.67
CA ALA A 427 3.68 -13.57 -1.14
C ALA A 427 4.78 -14.11 -2.07
N SER A 428 5.78 -13.28 -2.35
CA SER A 428 6.96 -13.61 -3.16
C SER A 428 8.22 -13.63 -2.29
N PRO A 429 8.90 -14.78 -2.14
CA PRO A 429 10.16 -14.83 -1.41
C PRO A 429 11.26 -14.04 -2.14
N VAL A 430 11.13 -13.82 -3.45
CA VAL A 430 12.11 -13.08 -4.24
C VAL A 430 12.07 -11.59 -3.93
N THR A 431 10.88 -11.00 -3.76
CA THR A 431 10.72 -9.56 -3.49
C THR A 431 10.59 -9.23 -2.01
N GLY A 432 10.40 -10.23 -1.14
CA GLY A 432 10.10 -9.99 0.28
C GLY A 432 8.73 -9.32 0.48
N SER A 433 7.88 -9.38 -0.54
CA SER A 433 6.67 -8.57 -0.67
C SER A 433 5.55 -9.37 -1.33
N GLY A 434 4.37 -8.76 -1.44
CA GLY A 434 3.24 -9.30 -2.20
C GLY A 434 3.35 -8.97 -3.69
N ILE A 435 2.89 -9.89 -4.53
CA ILE A 435 2.66 -9.71 -5.97
C ILE A 435 1.16 -9.77 -6.22
N PRO A 436 0.58 -8.80 -6.97
CA PRO A 436 -0.82 -8.84 -7.35
C PRO A 436 -1.13 -10.07 -8.23
N VAL A 437 -2.06 -10.90 -7.77
CA VAL A 437 -2.58 -12.08 -8.47
C VAL A 437 -4.09 -12.13 -8.24
N GLY A 438 -4.86 -11.80 -9.27
CA GLY A 438 -6.32 -11.82 -9.20
C GLY A 438 -6.89 -13.23 -9.03
N ARG A 439 -8.15 -13.33 -8.61
CA ARG A 439 -8.79 -14.60 -8.23
C ARG A 439 -8.71 -15.70 -9.30
N PHE A 440 -8.98 -15.40 -10.57
CA PHE A 440 -8.89 -16.41 -11.63
C PHE A 440 -7.46 -16.92 -11.82
N GLN A 441 -6.46 -16.02 -11.74
CA GLN A 441 -5.05 -16.41 -11.79
C GLN A 441 -4.67 -17.27 -10.58
N GLN A 442 -5.19 -16.97 -9.38
CA GLN A 442 -5.03 -17.83 -8.20
C GLN A 442 -5.61 -19.23 -8.43
N LEU A 443 -6.81 -19.33 -9.02
CA LEU A 443 -7.41 -20.63 -9.32
C LEU A 443 -6.64 -21.41 -10.40
N PHE A 444 -6.04 -20.72 -11.38
CA PHE A 444 -5.09 -21.35 -12.33
C PHE A 444 -3.84 -21.87 -11.62
N VAL A 445 -3.26 -21.11 -10.68
CA VAL A 445 -2.14 -21.57 -9.85
C VAL A 445 -2.55 -22.79 -9.03
N SER A 446 -3.73 -22.79 -8.41
CA SER A 446 -4.28 -23.95 -7.69
C SER A 446 -4.39 -25.19 -8.58
N ALA A 447 -4.83 -25.03 -9.84
CA ALA A 447 -4.87 -26.12 -10.81
C ALA A 447 -3.47 -26.67 -11.13
N ILE A 448 -2.49 -25.78 -11.33
CA ILE A 448 -1.09 -26.17 -11.57
C ILE A 448 -0.53 -26.97 -10.38
N MET A 449 -0.81 -26.54 -9.15
CA MET A 449 -0.39 -27.26 -7.94
C MET A 449 -1.04 -28.65 -7.81
N GLN A 450 -2.16 -28.89 -8.49
CA GLN A 450 -2.81 -30.22 -8.59
C GLN A 450 -2.30 -31.04 -9.80
N GLY A 451 -1.25 -30.58 -10.47
CA GLY A 451 -0.59 -31.29 -11.56
C GLY A 451 -1.18 -31.05 -12.95
N LYS A 452 -2.16 -30.14 -13.09
CA LYS A 452 -2.72 -29.77 -14.40
C LYS A 452 -1.69 -29.01 -15.23
N GLN A 453 -1.54 -29.32 -16.52
CA GLN A 453 -0.45 -28.82 -17.36
C GLN A 453 -0.90 -27.86 -18.46
N GLN A 454 -2.13 -28.01 -18.97
CA GLN A 454 -2.63 -27.23 -20.09
C GLN A 454 -3.63 -26.16 -19.65
N PRO A 455 -3.69 -25.00 -20.35
CA PRO A 455 -4.67 -23.94 -20.08
C PRO A 455 -6.12 -24.41 -20.02
N SER A 456 -6.52 -25.35 -20.88
CA SER A 456 -7.86 -25.94 -20.89
C SER A 456 -8.17 -26.70 -19.60
N GLU A 457 -7.19 -27.38 -19.01
CA GLU A 457 -7.34 -28.08 -17.72
C GLU A 457 -7.49 -27.10 -16.56
N TRP A 458 -6.75 -25.98 -16.60
CA TRP A 458 -6.83 -24.92 -15.58
C TRP A 458 -8.18 -24.19 -15.65
N ALA A 459 -8.66 -23.91 -16.86
CA ALA A 459 -9.97 -23.33 -17.10
C ALA A 459 -11.08 -24.27 -16.60
N HIS A 460 -10.99 -25.57 -16.90
CA HIS A 460 -11.96 -26.55 -16.43
C HIS A 460 -12.00 -26.66 -14.91
N TYR A 461 -10.83 -26.75 -14.26
CA TYR A 461 -10.73 -26.73 -12.80
C TYR A 461 -11.36 -25.47 -12.20
N THR A 462 -11.02 -24.31 -12.75
CA THR A 462 -11.54 -23.01 -12.28
C THR A 462 -13.05 -22.93 -12.43
N TRP A 463 -13.60 -23.40 -13.55
CA TRP A 463 -15.04 -23.43 -13.77
C TRP A 463 -15.76 -24.35 -12.78
N GLN A 464 -15.21 -25.54 -12.50
CA GLN A 464 -15.78 -26.45 -11.50
C GLN A 464 -15.92 -25.77 -10.13
N VAL A 465 -14.85 -25.11 -9.66
CA VAL A 465 -14.84 -24.38 -8.38
C VAL A 465 -15.89 -23.26 -8.34
N LEU A 466 -15.98 -22.45 -9.40
CA LEU A 466 -16.95 -21.34 -9.47
C LEU A 466 -18.39 -21.85 -9.53
N LYS A 467 -18.64 -22.92 -10.29
CA LYS A 467 -19.95 -23.54 -10.44
C LYS A 467 -20.45 -24.15 -9.13
N GLU A 468 -19.58 -24.83 -8.39
CA GLU A 468 -19.89 -25.35 -7.04
C GLU A 468 -20.25 -24.23 -6.06
N SER A 469 -19.60 -23.07 -6.21
CA SER A 469 -19.86 -21.87 -5.41
C SER A 469 -21.05 -21.03 -5.91
N ARG A 470 -21.78 -21.49 -6.94
CA ARG A 470 -22.89 -20.78 -7.61
C ARG A 470 -22.53 -19.37 -8.10
N GLN A 471 -21.28 -19.18 -8.52
CA GLN A 471 -20.79 -17.91 -9.05
C GLN A 471 -20.66 -17.96 -10.57
N THR A 472 -21.02 -16.87 -11.23
CA THR A 472 -20.92 -16.71 -12.70
C THR A 472 -19.87 -15.67 -13.05
N ILE A 473 -19.27 -15.81 -14.24
CA ILE A 473 -18.28 -14.87 -14.75
C ILE A 473 -19.01 -13.75 -15.47
N SER A 474 -18.55 -12.51 -15.27
CA SER A 474 -18.95 -11.36 -16.09
C SER A 474 -17.82 -10.98 -17.05
N ARG A 475 -18.20 -10.63 -18.28
CA ARG A 475 -17.31 -10.05 -19.28
C ARG A 475 -17.91 -8.71 -19.71
N GLU A 476 -17.14 -7.63 -19.58
CA GLU A 476 -17.59 -6.27 -19.92
C GLU A 476 -18.93 -5.88 -19.24
N GLY A 477 -19.14 -6.37 -18.01
CA GLY A 477 -20.37 -6.13 -17.25
C GLY A 477 -21.55 -7.04 -17.60
N VAL A 478 -21.41 -7.93 -18.59
CA VAL A 478 -22.45 -8.90 -18.98
C VAL A 478 -22.14 -10.27 -18.38
N MET A 479 -23.11 -10.86 -17.68
CA MET A 479 -22.98 -12.22 -17.15
C MET A 479 -22.98 -13.25 -18.29
N LEU A 480 -21.99 -14.13 -18.30
CA LEU A 480 -21.90 -15.23 -19.26
C LEU A 480 -22.92 -16.32 -18.91
N LEU A 481 -23.68 -16.79 -19.91
CA LEU A 481 -24.73 -17.79 -19.74
C LEU A 481 -24.24 -19.17 -20.18
N GLY A 482 -24.36 -20.16 -19.30
CA GLY A 482 -24.07 -21.57 -19.60
C GLY A 482 -22.57 -21.93 -19.51
N ASP A 483 -22.32 -23.24 -19.43
CA ASP A 483 -20.97 -23.79 -19.17
C ASP A 483 -19.98 -23.46 -20.30
N GLU A 484 -20.42 -23.49 -21.56
CA GLU A 484 -19.54 -23.33 -22.74
C GLU A 484 -18.94 -21.91 -22.83
N GLN A 485 -19.76 -20.88 -22.62
CA GLN A 485 -19.30 -19.48 -22.64
C GLN A 485 -18.30 -19.19 -21.53
N ASN A 486 -18.59 -19.66 -20.31
CA ASN A 486 -17.70 -19.49 -19.16
C ASN A 486 -16.37 -20.23 -19.37
N LEU A 487 -16.41 -21.46 -19.89
CA LEU A 487 -15.20 -22.24 -20.14
C LEU A 487 -14.34 -21.65 -21.27
N SER A 488 -14.96 -21.13 -22.33
CA SER A 488 -14.27 -20.45 -23.43
C SER A 488 -13.52 -19.19 -22.95
N GLU A 489 -14.19 -18.36 -22.14
CA GLU A 489 -13.59 -17.18 -21.53
C GLU A 489 -12.41 -17.56 -20.61
N LEU A 490 -12.61 -18.51 -19.71
CA LEU A 490 -11.55 -19.00 -18.82
C LEU A 490 -10.37 -19.60 -19.59
N THR A 491 -10.61 -20.28 -20.71
CA THR A 491 -9.55 -20.85 -21.55
C THR A 491 -8.73 -19.74 -22.22
N THR A 492 -9.38 -18.65 -22.65
CA THR A 492 -8.70 -17.47 -23.19
C THR A 492 -7.80 -16.84 -22.12
N GLN A 493 -8.34 -16.59 -20.93
CA GLN A 493 -7.58 -16.03 -19.81
C GLN A 493 -6.45 -16.96 -19.34
N ALA A 494 -6.67 -18.28 -19.32
CA ALA A 494 -5.65 -19.26 -18.95
C ALA A 494 -4.51 -19.31 -19.98
N THR A 495 -4.80 -19.10 -21.27
CA THR A 495 -3.81 -19.04 -22.34
C THR A 495 -2.95 -17.78 -22.17
N GLU A 496 -3.58 -16.61 -21.99
CA GLU A 496 -2.85 -15.37 -21.70
C GLU A 496 -2.02 -15.49 -20.42
N PHE A 497 -2.60 -16.10 -19.37
CA PHE A 497 -1.90 -16.35 -18.12
C PHE A 497 -0.65 -17.22 -18.33
N ARG A 498 -0.73 -18.30 -19.11
CA ARG A 498 0.41 -19.17 -19.44
C ARG A 498 1.55 -18.40 -20.09
N GLU A 499 1.23 -17.52 -21.02
CA GLU A 499 2.22 -16.81 -21.84
C GLU A 499 2.82 -15.60 -21.12
N ARG A 500 2.00 -14.82 -20.40
CA ARG A 500 2.39 -13.51 -19.87
C ARG A 500 2.62 -13.47 -18.37
N ARG A 501 1.86 -14.24 -17.58
CA ARG A 501 1.87 -14.14 -16.11
C ARG A 501 2.59 -15.30 -15.43
N LEU A 502 2.44 -16.52 -15.92
CA LEU A 502 3.05 -17.70 -15.32
C LEU A 502 4.60 -17.66 -15.29
N PRO A 503 5.31 -17.21 -16.34
CA PRO A 503 6.78 -17.09 -16.30
C PRO A 503 7.22 -16.13 -15.18
N LEU A 504 6.52 -14.99 -15.04
CA LEU A 504 6.74 -14.04 -13.96
C LEU A 504 6.49 -14.69 -12.59
N LEU A 505 5.36 -15.35 -12.37
CA LEU A 505 5.04 -15.94 -11.05
C LEU A 505 6.06 -17.03 -10.65
N ARG A 506 6.58 -17.79 -11.62
CA ARG A 506 7.70 -18.71 -11.39
C ARG A 506 8.98 -17.97 -11.02
N ALA A 507 9.32 -16.90 -11.74
CA ALA A 507 10.48 -16.07 -11.43
C ALA A 507 10.37 -15.40 -10.05
N MET A 508 9.15 -15.08 -9.59
CA MET A 508 8.87 -14.56 -8.25
C MET A 508 8.86 -15.65 -7.16
N GLY A 509 8.97 -16.93 -7.53
CA GLY A 509 8.93 -18.05 -6.59
C GLY A 509 7.54 -18.32 -6.00
N ILE A 510 6.47 -17.89 -6.67
CA ILE A 510 5.06 -18.12 -6.25
C ILE A 510 4.54 -19.49 -6.73
N VAL A 511 5.01 -19.96 -7.89
CA VAL A 511 4.66 -21.25 -8.50
C VAL A 511 5.82 -22.23 -8.40
#